data_AF-A0A2V1E310-F1
#
_entry.id   AF-A0A2V1E310-F1
#
_cell.length_a   1.000
_cell.length_b   1.000
_cell.length_c   1.000
_cell.angle_alpha   90.00
_cell.angle_beta   90.00
_cell.angle_gamma   90.00
#
_symmetry.space_group_name_H-M   'P 1'
#
loop_
_entity.id
_entity.type
_entity.pdbx_description
1 polymer ?
#
loop_
_entity_poly.entity_id
_entity_poly.type
_entity_poly.pdbx_seq_one_letter_code
_entity_poly.pdbx_strand_id
1 'polypeptide(L)'
;MAPLTPEAAAASLSAEQKQNLHQVSDLLLQTYQTLVSMCYIPPSALILGPHTISPELLETYHTLNLDASIIYLYSILPYIDRKETDALEFFQKSTFFNPLSPREVAEGRDPRYLCPSPPGDFDAENGEYMYPWYTVLSNSQKYSSMLIYDARRHVVWMVDQFDGDSTDPAFGDWYNNDEKEDEEKSNWGSSEDSEWDGDDDNTNDDDNTNDSDSDSDSDYASSAGSSEFWSDSDSTSHSPLPSDQTSEISYDEGFEQVSAPTHWEYRESTLATLTNKNSLDAVLSRPAASALSEITTYYHTLKELPGQDSHSAWLSPSLLRSLYLQNGWPSTFNGTTFQTSRVRAHARSRAKYAAADPLREVECLEGWIAGAEHIIAQHNTDIASSQTPDAEWLARIALWKAEHNVRRNTHDLHDAKQKAETLCPGGVCQQETDLPLWELEQLRVETQSKREDATSATTAVPDDEDPRNTPEILDANRRRTQHMLSVYEAAFAASKADAERLCPGRTFADVTGIKGLGRRDTLTEIEVQKKLVTYYEGYIEEMREFAATVPREARKAVEEMEGEIEEGVKTLERCRGELVKHEKWLEEHGNTV
;
A
#
# COMPACT_ATOMS: atom_id res chain seq x y z
N MET A 1 -35.78 26.49 3.71
CA MET A 1 -36.44 25.89 4.90
C MET A 1 -35.39 25.81 6.00
N ALA A 2 -35.75 25.69 7.28
CA ALA A 2 -34.73 25.49 8.32
C ALA A 2 -34.13 24.06 8.19
N PRO A 3 -32.83 23.86 8.48
CA PRO A 3 -32.23 22.52 8.50
C PRO A 3 -32.99 21.58 9.43
N LEU A 4 -33.21 20.33 9.00
CA LEU A 4 -33.92 19.33 9.78
C LEU A 4 -32.99 18.77 10.86
N THR A 5 -33.31 18.96 12.14
CA THR A 5 -32.50 18.41 13.24
C THR A 5 -32.71 16.90 13.38
N PRO A 6 -31.79 16.16 14.04
CA PRO A 6 -31.94 14.72 14.25
C PRO A 6 -33.22 14.35 15.02
N GLU A 7 -33.66 15.18 15.98
CA GLU A 7 -34.90 14.96 16.73
C GLU A 7 -36.14 15.16 15.86
N ALA A 8 -36.10 16.18 14.98
CA ALA A 8 -37.19 16.44 14.04
C ALA A 8 -37.25 15.35 12.95
N ALA A 9 -36.09 14.88 12.49
CA ALA A 9 -35.97 13.73 11.60
C ALA A 9 -36.49 12.46 12.26
N ALA A 10 -36.08 12.17 13.51
CA ALA A 10 -36.60 11.06 14.27
C ALA A 10 -38.13 11.14 14.45
N ALA A 11 -38.69 12.33 14.67
CA ALA A 11 -40.13 12.49 14.86
C ALA A 11 -40.94 12.19 13.58
N SER A 12 -40.36 12.31 12.39
CA SER A 12 -41.05 12.05 11.12
C SER A 12 -41.02 10.58 10.69
N LEU A 13 -40.15 9.76 11.27
CA LEU A 13 -39.97 8.35 10.92
C LEU A 13 -40.99 7.43 11.62
N SER A 14 -41.45 6.40 10.89
CA SER A 14 -42.27 5.33 11.46
C SER A 14 -41.46 4.48 12.45
N ALA A 15 -42.17 3.72 13.30
CA ALA A 15 -41.51 2.80 14.24
C ALA A 15 -40.68 1.72 13.52
N GLU A 16 -41.18 1.22 12.39
CA GLU A 16 -40.50 0.23 11.55
C GLU A 16 -39.23 0.80 10.91
N GLN A 17 -39.31 2.03 10.36
CA GLN A 17 -38.12 2.70 9.82
C GLN A 17 -37.06 2.89 10.89
N LYS A 18 -37.44 3.34 12.10
CA LYS A 18 -36.49 3.44 13.22
C LYS A 18 -35.86 2.09 13.55
N GLN A 19 -36.67 1.04 13.65
CA GLN A 19 -36.17 -0.31 13.95
C GLN A 19 -35.14 -0.77 12.91
N ASN A 20 -35.42 -0.56 11.62
CA ASN A 20 -34.50 -0.92 10.53
C ASN A 20 -33.17 -0.13 10.62
N LEU A 21 -33.23 1.16 10.94
CA LEU A 21 -32.03 1.99 11.09
C LEU A 21 -31.21 1.63 12.34
N HIS A 22 -31.87 1.32 13.46
CA HIS A 22 -31.19 0.77 14.65
C HIS A 22 -30.55 -0.58 14.34
N GLN A 23 -31.21 -1.45 13.59
CA GLN A 23 -30.64 -2.75 13.20
C GLN A 23 -29.36 -2.59 12.37
N VAL A 24 -29.33 -1.65 11.42
CA VAL A 24 -28.11 -1.34 10.63
C VAL A 24 -26.99 -0.84 11.55
N SER A 25 -27.31 0.10 12.43
CA SER A 25 -26.36 0.66 13.40
C SER A 25 -25.78 -0.41 14.33
N ASP A 26 -26.62 -1.30 14.85
CA ASP A 26 -26.23 -2.38 15.77
C ASP A 26 -25.36 -3.43 15.06
N LEU A 27 -25.68 -3.78 13.81
CA LEU A 27 -24.88 -4.73 13.03
C LEU A 27 -23.52 -4.15 12.63
N LEU A 28 -23.46 -2.87 12.25
CA LEU A 28 -22.18 -2.21 11.98
C LEU A 28 -21.34 -2.10 13.27
N LEU A 29 -21.98 -1.80 14.40
CA LEU A 29 -21.33 -1.80 15.71
C LEU A 29 -20.75 -3.18 16.04
N GLN A 30 -21.50 -4.25 15.77
CA GLN A 30 -21.02 -5.62 15.97
C GLN A 30 -19.77 -5.92 15.13
N THR A 31 -19.75 -5.49 13.87
CA THR A 31 -18.57 -5.62 13.01
C THR A 31 -17.38 -4.84 13.58
N TYR A 32 -17.57 -3.58 13.99
CA TYR A 32 -16.48 -2.78 14.57
C TYR A 32 -15.99 -3.34 15.91
N GLN A 33 -16.88 -3.86 16.76
CA GLN A 33 -16.49 -4.57 17.99
C GLN A 33 -15.71 -5.85 17.69
N THR A 34 -16.03 -6.53 16.59
CA THR A 34 -15.26 -7.69 16.12
C THR A 34 -13.84 -7.25 15.74
N LEU A 35 -13.68 -6.16 14.99
CA LEU A 35 -12.37 -5.61 14.63
C LEU A 35 -11.56 -5.12 15.84
N VAL A 36 -12.22 -4.54 16.84
CA VAL A 36 -11.59 -4.22 18.14
C VAL A 36 -11.14 -5.50 18.85
N SER A 37 -11.98 -6.54 18.85
CA SER A 37 -11.65 -7.84 19.44
C SER A 37 -10.51 -8.55 18.72
N MET A 38 -10.36 -8.33 17.41
CA MET A 38 -9.23 -8.80 16.59
C MET A 38 -7.95 -7.99 16.78
N CYS A 39 -7.95 -6.97 17.65
CA CYS A 39 -6.86 -6.02 17.85
C CYS A 39 -6.44 -5.26 16.58
N TYR A 40 -7.36 -5.09 15.63
CA TYR A 40 -7.12 -4.25 14.45
C TYR A 40 -7.34 -2.78 14.78
N ILE A 41 -8.43 -2.47 15.48
CA ILE A 41 -8.80 -1.12 15.90
C ILE A 41 -8.63 -1.01 17.42
N PRO A 42 -8.00 0.06 17.96
CA PRO A 42 -7.98 0.28 19.39
C PRO A 42 -9.39 0.62 19.89
N PRO A 43 -9.80 0.14 21.10
CA PRO A 43 -11.12 0.45 21.65
C PRO A 43 -11.43 1.95 21.77
N SER A 44 -10.41 2.81 21.91
CA SER A 44 -10.58 4.26 22.00
C SER A 44 -11.02 4.91 20.69
N ALA A 45 -10.77 4.28 19.54
CA ALA A 45 -11.17 4.80 18.25
C ALA A 45 -12.65 4.52 17.92
N LEU A 46 -13.29 3.56 18.59
CA LEU A 46 -14.70 3.23 18.34
C LEU A 46 -15.62 4.22 19.08
N ILE A 47 -16.25 5.12 18.34
CA ILE A 47 -17.19 6.10 18.87
C ILE A 47 -18.62 5.61 18.70
N LEU A 48 -19.37 5.56 19.81
CA LEU A 48 -20.76 5.09 19.85
C LEU A 48 -21.72 6.26 19.76
N GLY A 49 -22.84 6.08 19.04
CA GLY A 49 -23.95 7.03 19.07
C GLY A 49 -24.73 6.99 20.40
N PRO A 50 -25.69 7.91 20.60
CA PRO A 50 -26.06 8.99 19.67
C PRO A 50 -25.08 10.17 19.71
N HIS A 51 -24.91 10.82 18.56
CA HIS A 51 -23.98 11.94 18.36
C HIS A 51 -24.70 13.28 18.40
N THR A 52 -23.98 14.31 18.84
CA THR A 52 -24.43 15.71 18.68
C THR A 52 -23.99 16.21 17.31
N ILE A 53 -24.94 16.49 16.42
CA ILE A 53 -24.65 17.00 15.07
C ILE A 53 -24.47 18.51 15.12
N SER A 54 -23.34 19.01 14.62
CA SER A 54 -23.04 20.44 14.62
C SER A 54 -23.97 21.22 13.66
N PRO A 55 -24.21 22.52 13.89
CA PRO A 55 -25.01 23.34 12.98
C PRO A 55 -24.45 23.40 11.55
N GLU A 56 -23.12 23.40 11.41
CA GLU A 56 -22.45 23.37 10.11
C GLU A 56 -22.74 22.08 9.36
N LEU A 57 -22.65 20.94 10.04
CA LEU A 57 -22.94 19.63 9.45
C LEU A 57 -24.42 19.48 9.09
N LEU A 58 -25.33 20.08 9.87
CA LEU A 58 -26.76 20.14 9.49
C LEU A 58 -26.99 20.97 8.23
N GLU A 59 -26.23 22.04 8.01
CA GLU A 59 -26.28 22.80 6.76
C GLU A 59 -25.78 21.94 5.59
N THR A 60 -24.67 21.20 5.77
CA THR A 60 -24.19 20.23 4.77
C THR A 60 -25.26 19.21 4.42
N TYR A 61 -25.96 18.62 5.39
CA TYR A 61 -27.03 17.66 5.14
C TYR A 61 -28.20 18.28 4.37
N HIS A 62 -28.53 19.53 4.65
CA HIS A 62 -29.56 20.27 3.94
C HIS A 62 -29.13 20.59 2.49
N THR A 63 -27.88 21.01 2.26
CA THR A 63 -27.32 21.24 0.91
C THR A 63 -27.31 19.98 0.07
N LEU A 64 -26.97 18.83 0.68
CA LEU A 64 -26.96 17.52 0.02
C LEU A 64 -28.36 16.88 -0.07
N ASN A 65 -29.40 17.58 0.39
CA ASN A 65 -30.79 17.14 0.36
C ASN A 65 -30.99 15.73 0.99
N LEU A 66 -30.37 15.47 2.14
CA LEU A 66 -30.46 14.17 2.79
C LEU A 66 -31.86 13.91 3.37
N ASP A 67 -32.36 12.69 3.21
CA ASP A 67 -33.63 12.25 3.76
C ASP A 67 -33.58 12.17 5.30
N ALA A 68 -34.72 12.36 5.97
CA ALA A 68 -34.83 12.28 7.42
C ALA A 68 -34.32 10.93 7.99
N SER A 69 -34.48 9.84 7.23
CA SER A 69 -33.94 8.53 7.61
C SER A 69 -32.42 8.51 7.68
N ILE A 70 -31.72 9.15 6.74
CA ILE A 70 -30.26 9.22 6.72
C ILE A 70 -29.73 10.16 7.80
N ILE A 71 -30.37 11.32 7.97
CA ILE A 71 -30.01 12.26 9.06
C ILE A 71 -30.15 11.58 10.43
N TYR A 72 -31.23 10.82 10.63
CA TYR A 72 -31.41 10.06 11.86
C TYR A 72 -30.37 8.93 12.00
N LEU A 73 -30.09 8.18 10.93
CA LEU A 73 -29.07 7.13 10.94
C LEU A 73 -27.70 7.67 11.32
N TYR A 74 -27.25 8.76 10.72
CA TYR A 74 -25.97 9.41 11.05
C TYR A 74 -25.90 9.86 12.51
N SER A 75 -27.03 10.16 13.15
CA SER A 75 -27.04 10.50 14.56
C SER A 75 -26.80 9.30 15.48
N ILE A 76 -27.00 8.05 15.02
CA ILE A 76 -26.85 6.84 15.84
C ILE A 76 -25.71 5.92 15.37
N LEU A 77 -25.25 6.06 14.12
CA LEU A 77 -24.26 5.17 13.51
C LEU A 77 -22.95 5.19 14.29
N PRO A 78 -22.37 4.03 14.66
CA PRO A 78 -21.02 3.99 15.20
C PRO A 78 -20.03 4.40 14.09
N TYR A 79 -18.90 4.98 14.47
CA TYR A 79 -17.82 5.27 13.53
C TYR A 79 -16.46 5.10 14.20
N ILE A 80 -15.41 5.07 13.38
CA ILE A 80 -14.02 4.96 13.82
C ILE A 80 -13.36 6.33 13.71
N ASP A 81 -12.88 6.87 14.84
CA ASP A 81 -12.10 8.09 14.85
C ASP A 81 -10.68 7.80 14.34
N ARG A 82 -10.41 8.25 13.11
CA ARG A 82 -9.10 8.09 12.45
C ARG A 82 -7.97 8.82 13.19
N LYS A 83 -8.27 9.75 14.09
CA LYS A 83 -7.26 10.36 14.97
C LYS A 83 -6.72 9.38 16.00
N GLU A 84 -7.49 8.36 16.36
CA GLU A 84 -7.15 7.40 17.41
C GLU A 84 -6.53 6.09 16.85
N THR A 85 -6.51 5.89 15.53
CA THR A 85 -6.01 4.63 14.92
C THR A 85 -5.25 4.84 13.60
N ASP A 86 -4.33 3.92 13.30
CA ASP A 86 -3.71 3.76 11.97
C ASP A 86 -4.52 2.84 11.05
N ALA A 87 -5.61 2.25 11.53
CA ALA A 87 -6.48 1.41 10.71
C ALA A 87 -7.20 2.30 9.67
N LEU A 88 -6.75 2.23 8.42
CA LEU A 88 -7.34 2.98 7.31
C LEU A 88 -8.44 2.16 6.63
N GLU A 89 -8.17 0.87 6.44
CA GLU A 89 -9.01 -0.02 5.67
C GLU A 89 -10.09 -0.69 6.53
N PHE A 90 -11.20 -0.97 5.88
CA PHE A 90 -12.32 -1.76 6.33
C PHE A 90 -12.56 -2.88 5.31
N PHE A 91 -13.77 -3.42 5.26
CA PHE A 91 -14.15 -4.55 4.43
C PHE A 91 -13.79 -4.36 2.95
N GLN A 92 -13.14 -5.34 2.33
CA GLN A 92 -12.74 -5.35 0.91
C GLN A 92 -12.00 -4.06 0.50
N LYS A 93 -11.02 -3.64 1.31
CA LYS A 93 -10.17 -2.44 1.11
C LYS A 93 -10.92 -1.10 1.10
N SER A 94 -12.22 -1.12 1.42
CA SER A 94 -12.98 0.11 1.68
C SER A 94 -12.39 0.87 2.88
N THR A 95 -12.82 2.11 3.13
CA THR A 95 -12.43 2.86 4.33
C THR A 95 -13.59 3.08 5.28
N PHE A 96 -13.27 3.29 6.55
CA PHE A 96 -14.27 3.68 7.55
C PHE A 96 -14.93 5.01 7.19
N PHE A 97 -16.26 5.03 7.21
CA PHE A 97 -17.04 6.23 7.00
C PHE A 97 -17.29 6.96 8.33
N ASN A 98 -16.96 8.25 8.39
CA ASN A 98 -17.27 9.13 9.50
C ASN A 98 -18.48 10.05 9.16
N PRO A 99 -19.67 9.78 9.72
CA PRO A 99 -20.85 10.59 9.46
C PRO A 99 -20.76 12.00 10.05
N LEU A 100 -19.77 12.28 10.91
CA LEU A 100 -19.55 13.60 11.51
C LEU A 100 -18.55 14.47 10.72
N SER A 101 -18.01 13.97 9.62
CA SER A 101 -17.11 14.71 8.73
C SER A 101 -17.90 15.28 7.54
N PRO A 102 -18.06 16.62 7.42
CA PRO A 102 -18.76 17.22 6.28
C PRO A 102 -18.16 16.81 4.93
N ARG A 103 -16.83 16.66 4.89
CA ARG A 103 -16.09 16.23 3.71
C ARG A 103 -16.45 14.81 3.31
N GLU A 104 -16.37 13.85 4.23
CA GLU A 104 -16.67 12.45 3.92
C GLU A 104 -18.14 12.25 3.57
N VAL A 105 -19.05 12.99 4.22
CA VAL A 105 -20.48 12.95 3.87
C VAL A 105 -20.72 13.45 2.44
N ALA A 106 -20.00 14.48 2.01
CA ALA A 106 -20.08 15.01 0.65
C ALA A 106 -19.45 14.06 -0.38
N GLU A 107 -18.25 13.56 -0.11
CA GLU A 107 -17.55 12.58 -0.96
C GLU A 107 -18.37 11.29 -1.12
N GLY A 108 -19.02 10.82 -0.04
CA GLY A 108 -19.92 9.67 -0.05
C GLY A 108 -21.21 9.86 -0.88
N ARG A 109 -21.43 11.04 -1.49
CA ARG A 109 -22.50 11.26 -2.49
C ARG A 109 -22.07 10.99 -3.92
N ASP A 110 -20.78 10.98 -4.21
CA ASP A 110 -20.21 10.52 -5.48
C ASP A 110 -19.08 9.49 -5.25
N PRO A 111 -19.40 8.33 -4.63
CA PRO A 111 -18.41 7.34 -4.24
C PRO A 111 -17.58 6.73 -5.40
N ARG A 112 -18.05 6.87 -6.65
CA ARG A 112 -17.38 6.38 -7.87
C ARG A 112 -16.70 7.50 -8.68
N TYR A 113 -16.71 8.75 -8.21
CA TYR A 113 -16.15 9.90 -8.92
C TYR A 113 -16.64 10.05 -10.37
N LEU A 114 -17.91 9.70 -10.62
CA LEU A 114 -18.48 9.68 -11.97
C LEU A 114 -18.88 11.07 -12.46
N CYS A 115 -18.92 12.08 -11.57
CA CYS A 115 -19.32 13.45 -11.90
C CYS A 115 -20.59 13.50 -12.77
N PRO A 116 -21.75 13.01 -12.28
CA PRO A 116 -22.96 12.89 -13.08
C PRO A 116 -23.40 14.25 -13.65
N SER A 117 -23.95 14.24 -14.88
CA SER A 117 -24.32 15.46 -15.61
C SER A 117 -25.63 15.30 -16.37
N PRO A 118 -26.61 16.22 -16.19
CA PRO A 118 -26.61 17.38 -15.27
C PRO A 118 -26.96 16.98 -13.81
N PRO A 119 -26.51 17.75 -12.79
CA PRO A 119 -26.86 17.51 -11.39
C PRO A 119 -28.38 17.58 -11.15
N GLY A 120 -28.88 16.71 -10.28
CA GLY A 120 -30.27 16.62 -9.86
C GLY A 120 -31.21 15.86 -10.79
N ASP A 121 -30.71 15.33 -11.91
CA ASP A 121 -31.49 14.50 -12.83
C ASP A 121 -31.13 13.01 -12.67
N PHE A 122 -31.88 12.30 -11.81
CA PHE A 122 -31.70 10.86 -11.58
C PHE A 122 -32.15 10.00 -12.78
N ASP A 123 -32.96 10.55 -13.69
CA ASP A 123 -33.53 9.81 -14.82
C ASP A 123 -32.73 10.05 -16.11
N ALA A 124 -31.72 10.92 -16.09
CA ALA A 124 -30.77 11.10 -17.19
C ALA A 124 -29.92 9.85 -17.43
N GLU A 125 -29.41 9.69 -18.65
CA GLU A 125 -28.58 8.53 -19.03
C GLU A 125 -27.34 8.37 -18.14
N ASN A 126 -26.70 9.49 -17.79
CA ASN A 126 -25.61 9.57 -16.82
C ASN A 126 -26.04 10.34 -15.56
N GLY A 127 -27.25 10.07 -15.10
CA GLY A 127 -27.86 10.73 -13.95
C GLY A 127 -27.16 10.43 -12.62
N GLU A 128 -27.57 11.14 -11.58
CA GLU A 128 -27.15 10.84 -10.20
C GLU A 128 -27.59 9.42 -9.81
N TYR A 129 -26.79 8.75 -8.97
CA TYR A 129 -27.06 7.39 -8.55
C TYR A 129 -27.24 7.24 -7.03
N MET A 130 -26.89 8.28 -6.27
CA MET A 130 -27.10 8.36 -4.83
C MET A 130 -28.36 9.16 -4.51
N TYR A 131 -29.50 8.47 -4.32
CA TYR A 131 -30.74 9.12 -3.91
C TYR A 131 -30.64 9.70 -2.49
N PRO A 132 -31.47 10.70 -2.12
CA PRO A 132 -31.51 11.28 -0.76
C PRO A 132 -31.60 10.30 0.41
N TRP A 133 -32.20 9.13 0.18
CA TRP A 133 -32.38 8.06 1.16
C TRP A 133 -31.34 6.93 1.05
N TYR A 134 -30.31 7.11 0.23
CA TYR A 134 -29.13 6.24 0.17
C TYR A 134 -28.00 6.85 0.98
N THR A 135 -27.13 6.02 1.54
CA THR A 135 -25.89 6.48 2.18
C THR A 135 -24.81 5.41 2.10
N VAL A 136 -23.55 5.83 2.08
CA VAL A 136 -22.41 4.94 2.29
C VAL A 136 -22.33 4.49 3.75
N LEU A 137 -21.99 3.22 3.96
CA LEU A 137 -21.57 2.69 5.26
C LEU A 137 -20.05 2.49 5.32
N SER A 138 -19.38 2.52 4.16
CA SER A 138 -17.93 2.61 3.99
C SER A 138 -17.60 3.40 2.73
N ASN A 139 -16.49 4.12 2.75
CA ASN A 139 -16.02 4.95 1.64
C ASN A 139 -15.05 4.17 0.74
N SER A 140 -14.87 4.57 -0.53
CA SER A 140 -13.81 4.02 -1.37
C SER A 140 -12.46 4.67 -1.07
N GLN A 141 -11.42 3.86 -1.14
CA GLN A 141 -10.10 4.28 -1.61
C GLN A 141 -9.86 3.76 -3.04
N LYS A 142 -8.80 4.26 -3.72
CA LYS A 142 -8.38 3.88 -5.08
C LYS A 142 -8.49 2.36 -5.22
N TYR A 143 -9.40 1.87 -6.08
CA TYR A 143 -9.62 0.45 -6.38
C TYR A 143 -10.20 -0.41 -5.24
N SER A 144 -11.26 0.06 -4.57
CA SER A 144 -11.91 -0.69 -3.48
C SER A 144 -13.42 -0.85 -3.64
N SER A 145 -13.96 -1.81 -2.87
CA SER A 145 -15.40 -2.00 -2.73
C SER A 145 -16.01 -0.96 -1.80
N MET A 146 -17.31 -0.71 -1.93
CA MET A 146 -18.04 0.20 -1.04
C MET A 146 -19.37 -0.37 -0.60
N LEU A 147 -19.72 -0.14 0.66
CA LEU A 147 -21.02 -0.51 1.21
C LEU A 147 -21.99 0.66 1.07
N ILE A 148 -23.09 0.47 0.34
CA ILE A 148 -24.13 1.48 0.17
C ILE A 148 -25.45 0.94 0.71
N TYR A 149 -26.12 1.70 1.57
CA TYR A 149 -27.38 1.35 2.22
C TYR A 149 -28.56 2.15 1.67
N ASP A 150 -29.67 1.45 1.38
CA ASP A 150 -30.97 2.04 1.04
C ASP A 150 -31.92 2.01 2.25
N ALA A 151 -32.24 3.19 2.80
CA ALA A 151 -33.13 3.30 3.94
C ALA A 151 -34.62 3.00 3.65
N ARG A 152 -35.06 3.05 2.39
CA ARG A 152 -36.44 2.74 1.99
C ARG A 152 -36.66 1.25 1.77
N ARG A 153 -35.72 0.59 1.09
CA ARG A 153 -35.82 -0.87 0.82
C ARG A 153 -35.17 -1.72 1.90
N HIS A 154 -34.38 -1.11 2.78
CA HIS A 154 -33.59 -1.79 3.82
C HIS A 154 -32.67 -2.87 3.21
N VAL A 155 -31.94 -2.47 2.17
CA VAL A 155 -30.96 -3.31 1.46
C VAL A 155 -29.59 -2.66 1.45
N VAL A 156 -28.55 -3.48 1.25
CA VAL A 156 -27.17 -3.03 1.04
C VAL A 156 -26.68 -3.51 -0.32
N TRP A 157 -25.94 -2.65 -0.99
CA TRP A 157 -25.08 -2.98 -2.13
C TRP A 157 -23.61 -3.01 -1.68
N MET A 158 -22.85 -3.93 -2.24
CA MET A 158 -21.38 -3.93 -2.20
C MET A 158 -20.91 -3.69 -3.63
N VAL A 159 -20.32 -2.52 -3.88
CA VAL A 159 -20.09 -2.02 -5.25
C VAL A 159 -18.62 -1.77 -5.47
N ASP A 160 -18.07 -2.31 -6.56
CA ASP A 160 -16.72 -1.96 -7.02
C ASP A 160 -16.70 -0.51 -7.51
N GLN A 161 -15.66 0.24 -7.13
CA GLN A 161 -15.53 1.64 -7.52
C GLN A 161 -15.43 1.82 -9.05
N PHE A 162 -14.62 0.99 -9.72
CA PHE A 162 -14.26 1.14 -11.12
C PHE A 162 -15.35 0.57 -12.02
N ASP A 163 -15.59 -0.73 -11.91
CA ASP A 163 -16.51 -1.45 -12.79
C ASP A 163 -17.97 -1.12 -12.46
N GLY A 164 -18.25 -0.76 -11.20
CA GLY A 164 -19.62 -0.56 -10.71
C GLY A 164 -20.41 -1.87 -10.59
N ASP A 165 -19.71 -3.00 -10.60
CA ASP A 165 -20.26 -4.32 -10.41
C ASP A 165 -20.42 -4.67 -8.93
N SER A 166 -21.14 -5.76 -8.65
CA SER A 166 -21.26 -6.23 -7.27
C SER A 166 -20.01 -6.99 -6.85
N THR A 167 -19.39 -6.55 -5.76
CA THR A 167 -18.27 -7.25 -5.11
C THR A 167 -18.74 -8.12 -3.95
N ASP A 168 -20.05 -8.27 -3.79
CA ASP A 168 -20.62 -9.04 -2.70
C ASP A 168 -20.24 -10.53 -2.83
N PRO A 169 -19.52 -11.11 -1.83
CA PRO A 169 -19.08 -12.49 -1.89
C PRO A 169 -20.23 -13.52 -1.95
N ALA A 170 -21.49 -13.12 -1.74
CA ALA A 170 -22.63 -14.00 -1.92
C ALA A 170 -23.02 -14.21 -3.40
N PHE A 171 -22.52 -13.38 -4.31
CA PHE A 171 -22.81 -13.47 -5.75
C PHE A 171 -21.62 -13.93 -6.61
N GLY A 172 -20.42 -14.09 -6.01
CA GLY A 172 -19.22 -14.49 -6.71
C GLY A 172 -18.22 -15.25 -5.81
N ASP A 173 -17.24 -15.88 -6.44
CA ASP A 173 -16.21 -16.71 -5.78
C ASP A 173 -15.04 -15.89 -5.20
N TRP A 174 -15.33 -14.72 -4.62
CA TRP A 174 -14.34 -13.73 -4.16
C TRP A 174 -13.23 -14.35 -3.29
N TYR A 175 -13.58 -15.22 -2.35
CA TYR A 175 -12.63 -15.82 -1.42
C TYR A 175 -12.11 -17.21 -1.84
N ASN A 176 -12.60 -17.79 -2.93
CA ASN A 176 -12.26 -19.16 -3.32
C ASN A 176 -11.10 -19.22 -4.34
N ASN A 177 -10.74 -18.09 -4.96
CA ASN A 177 -9.62 -18.02 -5.90
C ASN A 177 -8.27 -17.83 -5.19
N ASP A 178 -8.22 -17.05 -4.11
CA ASP A 178 -6.97 -16.77 -3.37
C ASP A 178 -6.29 -18.03 -2.81
N GLU A 179 -7.07 -19.02 -2.36
CA GLU A 179 -6.51 -20.29 -1.85
C GLU A 179 -5.77 -21.10 -2.93
N LYS A 180 -6.11 -20.90 -4.22
CA LYS A 180 -5.42 -21.58 -5.33
C LYS A 180 -4.16 -20.85 -5.75
N GLU A 181 -4.16 -19.51 -5.73
CA GLU A 181 -3.01 -18.71 -6.11
C GLU A 181 -1.86 -18.85 -5.10
N ASP A 182 -2.16 -18.91 -3.80
CA ASP A 182 -1.15 -19.16 -2.77
C ASP A 182 -0.51 -20.57 -2.90
N GLU A 183 -1.28 -21.59 -3.29
CA GLU A 183 -0.75 -22.93 -3.54
C GLU A 183 0.13 -22.99 -4.80
N GLU A 184 -0.26 -22.28 -5.88
CA GLU A 184 0.53 -22.21 -7.12
C GLU A 184 1.80 -21.36 -6.97
N LYS A 185 1.76 -20.26 -6.20
CA LYS A 185 2.94 -19.42 -5.89
C LYS A 185 3.92 -20.12 -4.94
N SER A 186 3.43 -20.96 -4.02
CA SER A 186 4.29 -21.67 -3.05
C SER A 186 5.21 -22.75 -3.66
N ASN A 187 4.96 -23.17 -4.90
CA ASN A 187 5.75 -24.20 -5.59
C ASN A 187 6.78 -23.64 -6.58
N TRP A 188 6.86 -22.31 -6.71
CA TRP A 188 7.97 -21.64 -7.37
C TRP A 188 8.92 -21.12 -6.31
N GLY A 189 9.94 -21.93 -5.97
CA GLY A 189 11.18 -21.42 -5.38
C GLY A 189 11.97 -20.60 -6.40
N SER A 190 11.31 -19.62 -7.03
CA SER A 190 11.86 -18.67 -7.98
C SER A 190 11.54 -17.27 -7.47
N SER A 191 12.57 -16.46 -7.41
CA SER A 191 12.71 -15.12 -6.88
C SER A 191 11.91 -14.03 -7.64
N GLU A 192 10.72 -14.35 -8.14
CA GLU A 192 9.93 -13.46 -9.02
C GLU A 192 8.91 -12.58 -8.29
N ASP A 193 8.86 -12.57 -6.95
CA ASP A 193 8.07 -11.59 -6.18
C ASP A 193 8.80 -10.23 -6.05
N SER A 194 9.33 -9.73 -7.17
CA SER A 194 9.58 -8.31 -7.38
C SER A 194 8.67 -7.81 -8.49
N GLU A 195 7.35 -7.98 -8.30
CA GLU A 195 6.34 -7.13 -8.96
C GLU A 195 6.49 -5.72 -8.37
N TRP A 196 7.51 -5.03 -8.88
CA TRP A 196 7.59 -3.58 -8.89
C TRP A 196 6.49 -3.11 -9.83
N ASP A 197 5.28 -2.92 -9.31
CA ASP A 197 4.30 -2.05 -9.94
C ASP A 197 4.87 -0.63 -9.88
N GLY A 198 5.52 -0.24 -10.97
CA GLY A 198 5.84 1.16 -11.25
C GLY A 198 4.54 1.91 -11.48
N ASP A 199 3.89 2.33 -10.40
CA ASP A 199 2.78 3.27 -10.45
C ASP A 199 3.31 4.65 -10.88
N ASP A 200 3.11 4.91 -12.17
CA ASP A 200 3.04 6.22 -12.80
C ASP A 200 1.92 7.07 -12.15
N ASP A 201 2.26 7.92 -11.19
CA ASP A 201 1.45 9.10 -10.85
C ASP A 201 2.22 10.36 -11.28
N ASN A 202 2.17 10.64 -12.59
CA ASN A 202 2.47 11.97 -13.14
C ASN A 202 1.24 12.88 -12.95
N THR A 203 1.01 13.34 -11.72
CA THR A 203 0.13 14.48 -11.46
C THR A 203 0.98 15.73 -11.28
N ASN A 204 1.11 16.48 -12.38
CA ASN A 204 1.32 17.92 -12.31
C ASN A 204 0.06 18.55 -11.68
N ASP A 205 -0.01 18.55 -10.35
CA ASP A 205 -0.84 19.49 -9.62
C ASP A 205 0.08 20.55 -8.99
N ASP A 206 0.11 21.70 -9.66
CA ASP A 206 0.58 22.97 -9.14
C ASP A 206 -0.19 23.30 -7.85
N ASP A 207 0.36 22.96 -6.69
CA ASP A 207 0.02 23.67 -5.45
C ASP A 207 1.28 23.97 -4.61
N ASN A 208 1.65 25.23 -4.76
CA ASN A 208 2.65 26.00 -4.03
C ASN A 208 2.56 25.80 -2.50
N THR A 209 3.41 24.93 -1.95
CA THR A 209 3.72 24.91 -0.51
C THR A 209 5.23 24.99 -0.31
N ASN A 210 5.61 26.08 0.34
CA ASN A 210 6.97 26.48 0.65
C ASN A 210 7.26 26.01 2.07
N ASP A 211 7.77 24.79 2.23
CA ASP A 211 8.22 24.26 3.52
C ASP A 211 9.72 23.96 3.51
N SER A 212 10.40 24.71 4.36
CA SER A 212 11.80 24.60 4.72
C SER A 212 11.94 23.80 6.02
N ASP A 213 12.85 22.83 5.98
CA ASP A 213 13.70 22.28 7.04
C ASP A 213 13.13 21.28 8.09
N SER A 214 13.90 20.18 8.17
CA SER A 214 14.13 19.21 9.26
C SER A 214 13.23 17.97 9.38
N ASP A 215 13.68 16.85 8.83
CA ASP A 215 14.26 15.69 9.55
C ASP A 215 14.59 14.58 8.53
N SER A 216 15.87 14.22 8.33
CA SER A 216 16.52 13.04 8.94
C SER A 216 15.94 11.66 8.57
N ASP A 217 15.81 11.38 7.27
CA ASP A 217 15.69 10.00 6.77
C ASP A 217 17.02 9.50 6.19
N SER A 218 17.61 8.55 6.93
CA SER A 218 18.76 7.75 6.52
C SER A 218 18.27 6.48 5.85
N ASP A 219 17.84 6.57 4.60
CA ASP A 219 17.68 5.45 3.68
C ASP A 219 18.33 5.83 2.35
N TYR A 220 19.67 5.81 2.29
CA TYR A 220 20.42 5.95 1.04
C TYR A 220 21.72 5.16 1.10
N ALA A 221 21.74 4.02 0.42
CA ALA A 221 22.78 3.63 -0.54
C ALA A 221 22.63 2.15 -0.91
N SER A 222 21.60 1.88 -1.73
CA SER A 222 21.64 0.92 -2.82
C SER A 222 20.82 1.52 -3.98
N SER A 223 21.42 1.59 -5.17
CA SER A 223 20.85 2.07 -6.43
C SER A 223 20.61 3.58 -6.60
N ALA A 224 21.69 4.33 -6.87
CA ALA A 224 21.59 5.49 -7.76
C ALA A 224 21.67 4.98 -9.21
N GLY A 225 20.56 4.44 -9.70
CA GLY A 225 20.34 4.07 -11.11
C GLY A 225 19.07 4.77 -11.59
N SER A 226 19.25 5.65 -12.57
CA SER A 226 18.21 6.42 -13.25
C SER A 226 16.98 5.54 -13.60
N SER A 227 15.85 5.79 -12.95
CA SER A 227 14.54 5.24 -13.31
C SER A 227 13.80 6.26 -14.17
N GLU A 228 14.22 6.39 -15.43
CA GLU A 228 13.40 7.00 -16.47
C GLU A 228 13.50 6.13 -17.71
N PHE A 229 12.36 5.96 -18.38
CA PHE A 229 12.21 5.43 -19.73
C PHE A 229 11.86 3.93 -19.87
N TRP A 230 10.59 3.60 -19.61
CA TRP A 230 9.91 2.51 -20.32
C TRP A 230 8.90 3.13 -21.27
N SER A 231 9.04 2.87 -22.57
CA SER A 231 8.02 3.19 -23.56
C SER A 231 7.40 1.89 -24.04
N ASP A 232 6.10 1.74 -23.81
CA ASP A 232 5.29 0.63 -24.29
C ASP A 232 5.26 0.59 -25.82
N SER A 233 5.67 -0.53 -26.42
CA SER A 233 5.15 -0.93 -27.73
C SER A 233 5.34 -2.41 -28.08
N ASP A 234 4.19 -3.01 -28.44
CA ASP A 234 3.91 -4.15 -29.32
C ASP A 234 4.23 -5.60 -28.90
N SER A 235 3.19 -6.20 -28.29
CA SER A 235 2.90 -7.63 -28.22
C SER A 235 2.79 -8.27 -29.61
N THR A 236 3.74 -9.12 -29.98
CA THR A 236 3.65 -9.97 -31.19
C THR A 236 3.08 -11.34 -30.86
N SER A 237 2.07 -11.73 -31.64
CA SER A 237 1.28 -12.96 -31.51
C SER A 237 2.09 -14.24 -31.76
N HIS A 238 2.09 -15.16 -30.80
CA HIS A 238 2.53 -16.54 -31.02
C HIS A 238 1.39 -17.41 -31.58
N SER A 239 1.70 -18.19 -32.62
CA SER A 239 0.79 -19.19 -33.22
C SER A 239 0.85 -20.51 -32.45
N PRO A 240 -0.28 -21.20 -32.19
CA PRO A 240 -0.26 -22.50 -31.52
C PRO A 240 -0.05 -23.66 -32.49
N LEU A 241 0.69 -24.67 -32.02
CA LEU A 241 0.92 -25.96 -32.68
C LEU A 241 -0.33 -26.86 -32.62
N PRO A 242 -0.52 -27.80 -33.56
CA PRO A 242 -1.71 -28.63 -33.62
C PRO A 242 -1.57 -29.84 -32.68
N SER A 243 -2.53 -29.99 -31.75
CA SER A 243 -2.65 -31.17 -30.89
C SER A 243 -3.50 -32.26 -31.54
N ASP A 244 -3.12 -33.50 -31.23
CA ASP A 244 -3.58 -34.76 -31.77
C ASP A 244 -5.03 -35.05 -31.36
N GLN A 245 -5.89 -35.37 -32.33
CA GLN A 245 -7.32 -35.66 -32.11
C GLN A 245 -7.53 -37.12 -31.75
N THR A 246 -7.87 -37.42 -30.51
CA THR A 246 -8.58 -38.66 -30.14
C THR A 246 -10.05 -38.35 -29.93
N SER A 247 -10.92 -38.97 -30.74
CA SER A 247 -12.37 -38.78 -30.72
C SER A 247 -12.99 -39.42 -29.48
N GLU A 248 -13.32 -38.59 -28.49
CA GLU A 248 -14.12 -38.97 -27.34
C GLU A 248 -15.61 -38.95 -27.72
N ILE A 249 -16.29 -40.09 -27.55
CA ILE A 249 -17.71 -40.23 -27.86
C ILE A 249 -18.49 -39.68 -26.66
N SER A 250 -18.99 -38.46 -26.81
CA SER A 250 -19.90 -37.79 -25.86
C SER A 250 -21.34 -38.30 -26.04
N TYR A 251 -21.95 -38.74 -24.94
CA TYR A 251 -23.37 -39.07 -24.86
C TYR A 251 -24.15 -37.79 -24.55
N ASP A 252 -24.91 -37.31 -25.54
CA ASP A 252 -25.80 -36.16 -25.45
C ASP A 252 -27.10 -36.55 -24.72
N GLU A 253 -27.06 -36.52 -23.39
CA GLU A 253 -28.27 -36.51 -22.57
C GLU A 253 -28.81 -35.08 -22.53
N GLY A 254 -29.77 -34.79 -23.41
CA GLY A 254 -30.39 -33.48 -23.65
C GLY A 254 -31.15 -32.86 -22.48
N PHE A 255 -30.46 -32.55 -21.39
CA PHE A 255 -30.83 -31.51 -20.45
C PHE A 255 -29.92 -30.32 -20.74
N GLU A 256 -30.44 -29.31 -21.45
CA GLU A 256 -29.84 -27.99 -21.45
C GLU A 256 -29.77 -27.53 -19.99
N GLN A 257 -28.58 -27.64 -19.41
CA GLN A 257 -28.28 -27.08 -18.12
C GLN A 257 -28.29 -25.57 -18.33
N VAL A 258 -29.45 -24.95 -18.20
CA VAL A 258 -29.57 -23.49 -18.19
C VAL A 258 -28.81 -23.02 -16.97
N SER A 259 -27.54 -22.68 -17.16
CA SER A 259 -26.73 -22.04 -16.14
C SER A 259 -27.48 -20.79 -15.69
N ALA A 260 -27.56 -20.58 -14.37
CA ALA A 260 -28.06 -19.32 -13.87
C ALA A 260 -27.23 -18.20 -14.53
N PRO A 261 -27.87 -17.11 -14.99
CA PRO A 261 -27.14 -16.02 -15.61
C PRO A 261 -26.07 -15.52 -14.65
N THR A 262 -24.90 -15.23 -15.19
CA THR A 262 -23.80 -14.63 -14.42
C THR A 262 -24.24 -13.26 -13.88
N HIS A 263 -23.54 -12.74 -12.86
CA HIS A 263 -23.85 -11.39 -12.37
C HIS A 263 -23.65 -10.31 -13.46
N TRP A 264 -22.71 -10.53 -14.40
CA TRP A 264 -22.49 -9.63 -15.53
C TRP A 264 -23.69 -9.63 -16.49
N GLU A 265 -24.25 -10.80 -16.81
CA GLU A 265 -25.44 -10.92 -17.67
C GLU A 265 -26.66 -10.26 -17.00
N TYR A 266 -26.79 -10.45 -15.68
CA TYR A 266 -27.82 -9.78 -14.89
C TYR A 266 -27.70 -8.25 -15.00
N ARG A 267 -26.50 -7.72 -14.78
CA ARG A 267 -26.26 -6.27 -14.84
C ARG A 267 -26.51 -5.72 -16.24
N GLU A 268 -25.96 -6.32 -17.28
CA GLU A 268 -26.16 -5.85 -18.66
C GLU A 268 -27.65 -5.87 -19.03
N SER A 269 -28.37 -6.94 -18.68
CA SER A 269 -29.81 -7.04 -18.93
C SER A 269 -30.59 -5.96 -18.19
N THR A 270 -30.20 -5.63 -16.95
CA THR A 270 -30.86 -4.60 -16.14
C THR A 270 -30.54 -3.21 -16.67
N LEU A 271 -29.26 -2.92 -16.97
CA LEU A 271 -28.80 -1.69 -17.60
C LEU A 271 -29.47 -1.45 -18.95
N ALA A 272 -29.77 -2.48 -19.73
CA ALA A 272 -30.51 -2.32 -20.99
C ALA A 272 -31.93 -1.78 -20.78
N THR A 273 -32.53 -1.99 -19.61
CA THR A 273 -33.88 -1.51 -19.26
C THR A 273 -33.90 -0.15 -18.55
N LEU A 274 -32.80 0.22 -17.89
CA LEU A 274 -32.69 1.47 -17.15
C LEU A 274 -32.25 2.62 -18.06
N THR A 275 -32.89 3.77 -17.91
CA THR A 275 -32.44 5.01 -18.56
C THR A 275 -31.09 5.43 -17.98
N ASN A 276 -31.02 5.55 -16.65
CA ASN A 276 -29.80 5.91 -15.93
C ASN A 276 -28.85 4.71 -15.82
N LYS A 277 -27.71 4.78 -16.52
CA LYS A 277 -26.68 3.76 -16.54
C LYS A 277 -25.83 3.72 -15.28
N ASN A 278 -25.89 4.76 -14.44
CA ASN A 278 -25.21 4.82 -13.16
C ASN A 278 -26.04 4.22 -12.02
N SER A 279 -27.33 3.92 -12.25
CA SER A 279 -28.23 3.49 -11.17
C SER A 279 -27.74 2.22 -10.46
N LEU A 280 -27.70 2.28 -9.12
CA LEU A 280 -27.40 1.13 -8.27
C LEU A 280 -28.44 0.01 -8.37
N ASP A 281 -29.61 0.27 -8.95
CA ASP A 281 -30.60 -0.78 -9.22
C ASP A 281 -30.11 -1.81 -10.24
N ALA A 282 -29.09 -1.48 -11.03
CA ALA A 282 -28.38 -2.43 -11.90
C ALA A 282 -27.44 -3.37 -11.14
N VAL A 283 -27.11 -3.04 -9.89
CA VAL A 283 -26.20 -3.82 -9.05
C VAL A 283 -27.00 -4.74 -8.14
N LEU A 284 -26.55 -5.99 -7.99
CA LEU A 284 -27.16 -6.93 -7.07
C LEU A 284 -27.08 -6.42 -5.62
N SER A 285 -28.19 -6.50 -4.89
CA SER A 285 -28.31 -6.11 -3.49
C SER A 285 -28.91 -7.23 -2.65
N ARG A 286 -28.70 -7.14 -1.33
CA ARG A 286 -29.27 -8.07 -0.35
C ARG A 286 -29.90 -7.33 0.82
N PRO A 287 -30.82 -7.97 1.57
CA PRO A 287 -31.35 -7.40 2.81
C PRO A 287 -30.22 -6.95 3.74
N ALA A 288 -30.28 -5.71 4.24
CA ALA A 288 -29.18 -5.09 4.99
C ALA A 288 -28.76 -5.93 6.19
N ALA A 289 -29.74 -6.49 6.91
CA ALA A 289 -29.50 -7.37 8.05
C ALA A 289 -28.65 -8.60 7.71
N SER A 290 -28.89 -9.22 6.55
CA SER A 290 -28.15 -10.40 6.09
C SER A 290 -26.73 -10.01 5.70
N ALA A 291 -26.57 -8.99 4.86
CA ALA A 291 -25.28 -8.56 4.35
C ALA A 291 -24.33 -8.13 5.48
N LEU A 292 -24.78 -7.26 6.39
CA LEU A 292 -23.94 -6.73 7.47
C LEU A 292 -23.59 -7.81 8.53
N SER A 293 -24.53 -8.72 8.84
CA SER A 293 -24.24 -9.84 9.75
C SER A 293 -23.23 -10.82 9.16
N GLU A 294 -23.24 -10.99 7.84
CA GLU A 294 -22.32 -11.87 7.14
C GLU A 294 -20.90 -11.30 7.10
N ILE A 295 -20.72 -9.98 6.96
CA ILE A 295 -19.41 -9.32 7.09
C ILE A 295 -18.78 -9.64 8.46
N THR A 296 -19.53 -9.54 9.56
CA THR A 296 -19.07 -9.97 10.88
C THR A 296 -18.64 -11.45 10.87
N THR A 297 -19.42 -12.30 10.19
CA THR A 297 -19.10 -13.73 10.06
C THR A 297 -17.82 -13.97 9.26
N TYR A 298 -17.54 -13.17 8.23
CA TYR A 298 -16.30 -13.27 7.45
C TYR A 298 -15.07 -12.98 8.30
N TYR A 299 -15.08 -11.94 9.13
CA TYR A 299 -14.01 -11.68 10.09
C TYR A 299 -13.89 -12.77 11.17
N HIS A 300 -15.02 -13.26 11.69
CA HIS A 300 -15.02 -14.35 12.66
C HIS A 300 -14.44 -15.66 12.10
N THR A 301 -14.69 -15.94 10.83
CA THR A 301 -14.20 -17.14 10.13
C THR A 301 -12.86 -16.92 9.43
N LEU A 302 -12.29 -15.72 9.51
CA LEU A 302 -11.04 -15.31 8.86
C LEU A 302 -11.06 -15.49 7.33
N LYS A 303 -12.25 -15.40 6.72
CA LYS A 303 -12.42 -15.24 5.27
C LYS A 303 -11.96 -13.86 4.84
N GLU A 304 -12.37 -12.85 5.62
CA GLU A 304 -11.83 -11.50 5.55
C GLU A 304 -10.80 -11.33 6.67
N LEU A 305 -9.67 -10.71 6.35
CA LEU A 305 -8.68 -10.25 7.32
C LEU A 305 -8.60 -8.73 7.25
N PRO A 306 -8.45 -8.04 8.39
CA PRO A 306 -8.26 -6.60 8.35
C PRO A 306 -6.83 -6.22 7.93
N GLY A 307 -6.69 -5.13 7.17
CA GLY A 307 -5.40 -4.56 6.74
C GLY A 307 -4.69 -5.40 5.69
N GLN A 308 -5.31 -5.58 4.53
CA GLN A 308 -4.83 -6.46 3.44
C GLN A 308 -4.24 -5.70 2.24
N ASP A 309 -4.07 -4.37 2.30
CA ASP A 309 -3.34 -3.64 1.26
C ASP A 309 -1.82 -3.91 1.23
N SER A 310 -1.24 -3.58 0.07
CA SER A 310 0.20 -3.62 -0.24
C SER A 310 1.02 -2.53 0.47
N HIS A 311 0.36 -1.49 1.01
CA HIS A 311 1.03 -0.35 1.62
C HIS A 311 1.20 -0.46 3.13
N SER A 312 0.38 -1.28 3.77
CA SER A 312 0.51 -1.51 5.20
C SER A 312 1.50 -2.65 5.44
N ALA A 313 2.36 -2.50 6.45
CA ALA A 313 3.41 -3.45 6.82
C ALA A 313 2.88 -4.78 7.39
N TRP A 314 1.69 -5.21 6.95
CA TRP A 314 1.02 -6.40 7.41
C TRP A 314 1.64 -7.66 6.81
N LEU A 315 1.35 -8.75 7.50
CA LEU A 315 1.82 -10.07 7.12
C LEU A 315 0.95 -10.58 5.99
N SER A 316 1.49 -11.48 5.17
CA SER A 316 0.69 -12.18 4.16
C SER A 316 -0.59 -12.75 4.79
N PRO A 317 -1.72 -12.79 4.05
CA PRO A 317 -2.99 -13.29 4.55
C PRO A 317 -2.88 -14.67 5.22
N SER A 318 -2.14 -15.59 4.59
CA SER A 318 -1.90 -16.95 5.10
C SER A 318 -1.19 -16.97 6.47
N LEU A 319 -0.20 -16.10 6.66
CA LEU A 319 0.53 -15.96 7.92
C LEU A 319 -0.33 -15.27 8.99
N LEU A 320 -1.04 -14.21 8.65
CA LEU A 320 -1.91 -13.48 9.58
C LEU A 320 -3.06 -14.37 10.08
N ARG A 321 -3.71 -15.11 9.18
CA ARG A 321 -4.75 -16.11 9.52
C ARG A 321 -4.21 -17.15 10.51
N SER A 322 -3.01 -17.67 10.24
CA SER A 322 -2.35 -18.64 11.13
C SER A 322 -2.10 -18.07 12.52
N LEU A 323 -1.71 -16.80 12.62
CA LEU A 323 -1.49 -16.13 13.91
C LEU A 323 -2.79 -15.95 14.71
N TYR A 324 -3.90 -15.58 14.07
CA TYR A 324 -5.19 -15.49 14.75
C TYR A 324 -5.59 -16.84 15.36
N LEU A 325 -5.48 -17.92 14.58
CA LEU A 325 -5.81 -19.27 15.03
C LEU A 325 -4.90 -19.74 16.18
N GLN A 326 -3.58 -19.53 16.06
CA GLN A 326 -2.61 -19.89 17.12
C GLN A 326 -2.86 -19.14 18.43
N ASN A 327 -3.45 -17.95 18.36
CA ASN A 327 -3.77 -17.13 19.53
C ASN A 327 -5.22 -17.30 20.02
N GLY A 328 -5.95 -18.31 19.52
CA GLY A 328 -7.26 -18.72 20.05
C GLY A 328 -8.47 -18.05 19.42
N TRP A 329 -8.31 -17.34 18.29
CA TRP A 329 -9.45 -16.73 17.60
C TRP A 329 -10.46 -17.79 17.10
N PRO A 330 -11.78 -17.54 17.18
CA PRO A 330 -12.44 -16.40 17.84
C PRO A 330 -12.76 -16.61 19.33
N SER A 331 -12.68 -17.85 19.84
CA SER A 331 -13.32 -18.23 21.12
C SER A 331 -12.49 -17.97 22.37
N THR A 332 -11.16 -18.09 22.28
CA THR A 332 -10.22 -17.98 23.40
C THR A 332 -9.11 -16.97 23.10
N PHE A 333 -9.44 -15.97 22.27
CA PHE A 333 -8.47 -15.06 21.69
C PHE A 333 -7.68 -14.27 22.73
N ASN A 334 -6.36 -14.32 22.65
CA ASN A 334 -5.47 -13.52 23.47
C ASN A 334 -4.84 -12.39 22.64
N GLY A 335 -5.48 -11.23 22.67
CA GLY A 335 -5.06 -10.05 21.90
C GLY A 335 -3.61 -9.61 22.15
N THR A 336 -3.17 -9.61 23.42
CA THR A 336 -1.79 -9.24 23.76
C THR A 336 -0.77 -10.22 23.18
N THR A 337 -1.02 -11.53 23.31
CA THR A 337 -0.12 -12.56 22.76
C THR A 337 -0.14 -12.53 21.23
N PHE A 338 -1.29 -12.25 20.63
CA PHE A 338 -1.43 -12.06 19.19
C PHE A 338 -0.60 -10.88 18.68
N GLN A 339 -0.72 -9.69 19.29
CA GLN A 339 0.05 -8.51 18.90
C GLN A 339 1.56 -8.75 19.00
N THR A 340 2.02 -9.37 20.08
CA THR A 340 3.42 -9.79 20.23
C THR A 340 3.83 -10.79 19.15
N SER A 341 3.01 -11.82 18.88
CA SER A 341 3.29 -12.82 17.85
C SER A 341 3.33 -12.24 16.45
N ARG A 342 2.46 -11.26 16.15
CA ARG A 342 2.44 -10.50 14.90
C ARG A 342 3.73 -9.72 14.69
N VAL A 343 4.17 -8.95 15.68
CA VAL A 343 5.44 -8.21 15.63
C VAL A 343 6.63 -9.16 15.43
N ARG A 344 6.68 -10.28 16.15
CA ARG A 344 7.73 -11.29 15.96
C ARG A 344 7.70 -11.91 14.57
N ALA A 345 6.53 -12.21 14.03
CA ALA A 345 6.38 -12.76 12.69
C ALA A 345 6.82 -11.75 11.61
N HIS A 346 6.50 -10.47 11.79
CA HIS A 346 6.96 -9.40 10.91
C HIS A 346 8.49 -9.27 10.94
N ALA A 347 9.07 -9.22 12.14
CA ALA A 347 10.51 -9.19 12.31
C ALA A 347 11.20 -10.41 11.68
N ARG A 348 10.63 -11.62 11.79
CA ARG A 348 11.15 -12.80 11.07
C ARG A 348 11.08 -12.65 9.55
N SER A 349 9.98 -12.12 9.03
CA SER A 349 9.82 -11.88 7.59
C SER A 349 10.87 -10.90 7.08
N ARG A 350 11.02 -9.75 7.76
CA ARG A 350 12.04 -8.75 7.45
C ARG A 350 13.46 -9.27 7.60
N ALA A 351 13.72 -10.09 8.62
CA ALA A 351 15.04 -10.69 8.81
C ALA A 351 15.38 -11.70 7.70
N LYS A 352 14.41 -12.49 7.23
CA LYS A 352 14.56 -13.36 6.05
C LYS A 352 14.85 -12.54 4.80
N TYR A 353 14.09 -11.46 4.61
CA TYR A 353 14.30 -10.53 3.51
C TYR A 353 15.73 -9.96 3.57
N ALA A 354 16.13 -9.32 4.67
CA ALA A 354 17.46 -8.75 4.83
C ALA A 354 18.59 -9.77 4.68
N ALA A 355 18.39 -11.01 5.16
CA ALA A 355 19.38 -12.07 4.96
C ALA A 355 19.60 -12.37 3.46
N ALA A 356 18.56 -12.34 2.64
CA ALA A 356 18.65 -12.58 1.20
C ALA A 356 19.19 -11.38 0.39
N ASP A 357 19.43 -10.22 1.01
CA ASP A 357 19.92 -9.02 0.31
C ASP A 357 21.14 -9.28 -0.58
N PRO A 358 22.19 -10.01 -0.15
CA PRO A 358 23.36 -10.23 -1.01
C PRO A 358 23.04 -11.01 -2.29
N LEU A 359 22.09 -11.95 -2.24
CA LEU A 359 21.68 -12.73 -3.41
C LEU A 359 20.76 -11.91 -4.33
N ARG A 360 19.81 -11.17 -3.76
CA ARG A 360 18.98 -10.24 -4.54
C ARG A 360 19.80 -9.17 -5.24
N GLU A 361 20.84 -8.64 -4.59
CA GLU A 361 21.76 -7.66 -5.18
C GLU A 361 22.43 -8.24 -6.44
N VAL A 362 22.87 -9.51 -6.39
CA VAL A 362 23.42 -10.22 -7.56
C VAL A 362 22.39 -10.38 -8.66
N GLU A 363 21.21 -10.90 -8.34
CA GLU A 363 20.12 -11.12 -9.30
C GLU A 363 19.67 -9.83 -9.98
N CYS A 364 19.51 -8.76 -9.20
CA CYS A 364 19.13 -7.44 -9.69
C CYS A 364 20.16 -6.88 -10.69
N LEU A 365 21.45 -6.98 -10.34
CA LEU A 365 22.53 -6.54 -11.23
C LEU A 365 22.62 -7.38 -12.51
N GLU A 366 22.39 -8.69 -12.43
CA GLU A 366 22.30 -9.57 -13.60
C GLU A 366 21.12 -9.18 -14.51
N GLY A 367 19.95 -8.93 -13.92
CA GLY A 367 18.76 -8.46 -14.63
C GLY A 367 18.98 -7.11 -15.33
N TRP A 368 19.59 -6.13 -14.64
CA TRP A 368 19.90 -4.84 -15.25
C TRP A 368 20.91 -4.95 -16.39
N ILE A 369 21.93 -5.80 -16.28
CA ILE A 369 22.89 -6.03 -17.37
C ILE A 369 22.18 -6.68 -18.56
N ALA A 370 21.33 -7.69 -18.34
CA ALA A 370 20.58 -8.35 -19.39
C ALA A 370 19.61 -7.39 -20.11
N GLY A 371 18.86 -6.58 -19.35
CA GLY A 371 17.95 -5.57 -19.91
C GLY A 371 18.69 -4.50 -20.73
N ALA A 372 19.89 -4.10 -20.30
CA ALA A 372 20.70 -3.13 -21.01
C ALA A 372 21.17 -3.60 -22.39
N GLU A 373 21.33 -4.91 -22.62
CA GLU A 373 21.70 -5.44 -23.95
C GLU A 373 20.64 -5.09 -25.02
N HIS A 374 19.36 -5.17 -24.65
CA HIS A 374 18.25 -4.80 -25.54
C HIS A 374 18.26 -3.29 -25.85
N ILE A 375 18.43 -2.47 -24.82
CA ILE A 375 18.50 -1.00 -24.93
C ILE A 375 19.68 -0.58 -25.81
N ILE A 376 20.85 -1.19 -25.63
CA ILE A 376 22.04 -0.96 -26.46
C ILE A 376 21.77 -1.31 -27.93
N ALA A 377 21.10 -2.44 -28.20
CA ALA A 377 20.75 -2.83 -29.57
C ALA A 377 19.74 -1.85 -30.22
N GLN A 378 18.77 -1.35 -29.43
CA GLN A 378 17.82 -0.33 -29.86
C GLN A 378 18.53 0.97 -30.25
N HIS A 379 19.39 1.51 -29.37
CA HIS A 379 20.12 2.75 -29.68
C HIS A 379 21.07 2.61 -30.87
N ASN A 380 21.69 1.44 -31.07
CA ASN A 380 22.46 1.18 -32.29
C ASN A 380 21.59 1.24 -33.56
N THR A 381 20.33 0.79 -33.48
CA THR A 381 19.37 0.90 -34.57
C THR A 381 18.94 2.34 -34.81
N ASP A 382 18.73 3.11 -33.73
CA ASP A 382 18.40 4.54 -33.81
C ASP A 382 19.53 5.35 -34.45
N ILE A 383 20.79 5.07 -34.09
CA ILE A 383 21.97 5.67 -34.73
C ILE A 383 22.00 5.35 -36.22
N ALA A 384 21.75 4.09 -36.60
CA ALA A 384 21.79 3.66 -38.01
C ALA A 384 20.65 4.25 -38.86
N SER A 385 19.50 4.55 -38.25
CA SER A 385 18.31 5.08 -38.92
C SER A 385 18.17 6.61 -38.86
N SER A 386 19.03 7.28 -38.08
CA SER A 386 19.01 8.73 -37.89
C SER A 386 19.27 9.51 -39.18
N GLN A 387 18.45 10.53 -39.41
CA GLN A 387 18.54 11.38 -40.62
C GLN A 387 19.14 12.76 -40.35
N THR A 388 19.32 13.13 -39.07
CA THR A 388 19.86 14.42 -38.66
C THR A 388 21.04 14.22 -37.70
N PRO A 389 22.02 15.15 -37.68
CA PRO A 389 23.11 15.10 -36.72
C PRO A 389 22.63 15.08 -35.27
N ASP A 390 21.61 15.87 -34.92
CA ASP A 390 21.05 15.87 -33.56
C ASP A 390 20.47 14.51 -33.17
N ALA A 391 19.65 13.89 -34.02
CA ALA A 391 19.05 12.59 -33.71
C ALA A 391 20.11 11.49 -33.55
N GLU A 392 21.11 11.49 -34.44
CA GLU A 392 22.22 10.53 -34.34
C GLU A 392 22.99 10.70 -33.04
N TRP A 393 23.32 11.94 -32.66
CA TRP A 393 24.12 12.20 -31.46
C TRP A 393 23.35 12.05 -30.16
N LEU A 394 22.04 12.35 -30.12
CA LEU A 394 21.19 12.00 -28.98
C LEU A 394 21.13 10.48 -28.77
N ALA A 395 20.99 9.70 -29.84
CA ALA A 395 21.04 8.24 -29.74
C ALA A 395 22.43 7.73 -29.30
N ARG A 396 23.52 8.39 -29.72
CA ARG A 396 24.90 8.09 -29.24
C ARG A 396 25.08 8.42 -27.76
N ILE A 397 24.51 9.52 -27.27
CA ILE A 397 24.53 9.88 -25.84
C ILE A 397 23.79 8.80 -25.03
N ALA A 398 22.59 8.42 -25.45
CA ALA A 398 21.80 7.37 -24.81
C ALA A 398 22.55 6.02 -24.82
N LEU A 399 23.16 5.65 -25.95
CA LEU A 399 24.02 4.47 -26.04
C LEU A 399 25.21 4.54 -25.06
N TRP A 400 25.91 5.67 -25.00
CA TRP A 400 27.04 5.85 -24.09
C TRP A 400 26.62 5.71 -22.62
N LYS A 401 25.47 6.28 -22.22
CA LYS A 401 24.89 6.12 -20.87
C LYS A 401 24.58 4.65 -20.58
N ALA A 402 23.96 3.94 -21.52
CA ALA A 402 23.65 2.51 -21.39
C ALA A 402 24.92 1.65 -21.24
N GLU A 403 25.93 1.88 -22.08
CA GLU A 403 27.22 1.18 -22.00
C GLU A 403 27.97 1.48 -20.69
N HIS A 404 27.93 2.73 -20.22
CA HIS A 404 28.47 3.11 -18.92
C HIS A 404 27.80 2.35 -17.77
N ASN A 405 26.46 2.31 -17.77
CA ASN A 405 25.68 1.57 -16.78
C ASN A 405 26.03 0.07 -16.78
N VAL A 406 26.22 -0.55 -17.95
CA VAL A 406 26.67 -1.95 -18.03
C VAL A 406 28.06 -2.12 -17.42
N ARG A 407 29.02 -1.24 -17.72
CA ARG A 407 30.38 -1.32 -17.14
C ARG A 407 30.34 -1.21 -15.62
N ARG A 408 29.59 -0.24 -15.08
CA ARG A 408 29.39 -0.07 -13.64
C ARG A 408 28.72 -1.30 -13.02
N ASN A 409 27.56 -1.69 -13.53
CA ASN A 409 26.80 -2.82 -12.98
C ASN A 409 27.60 -4.13 -13.06
N THR A 410 28.46 -4.31 -14.07
CA THR A 410 29.35 -5.48 -14.17
C THR A 410 30.42 -5.46 -13.07
N HIS A 411 30.99 -4.30 -12.78
CA HIS A 411 31.93 -4.14 -11.66
C HIS A 411 31.22 -4.43 -10.34
N ASP A 412 30.06 -3.82 -10.12
CA ASP A 412 29.28 -4.00 -8.89
C ASP A 412 28.80 -5.45 -8.74
N LEU A 413 28.45 -6.13 -9.84
CA LEU A 413 28.08 -7.54 -9.85
C LEU A 413 29.25 -8.42 -9.38
N HIS A 414 30.49 -8.07 -9.72
CA HIS A 414 31.65 -8.79 -9.24
C HIS A 414 31.78 -8.68 -7.71
N ASP A 415 31.66 -7.47 -7.17
CA ASP A 415 31.73 -7.22 -5.73
C ASP A 415 30.55 -7.86 -4.99
N ALA A 416 29.34 -7.75 -5.54
CA ALA A 416 28.13 -8.38 -5.00
C ALA A 416 28.26 -9.91 -4.98
N LYS A 417 28.80 -10.55 -6.03
CA LYS A 417 29.06 -11.99 -6.05
C LYS A 417 30.06 -12.43 -4.98
N GLN A 418 31.13 -11.67 -4.76
CA GLN A 418 32.09 -11.98 -3.69
C GLN A 418 31.45 -11.85 -2.30
N LYS A 419 30.66 -10.80 -2.10
CA LYS A 419 29.90 -10.56 -0.87
C LYS A 419 28.88 -11.69 -0.64
N ALA A 420 28.14 -12.10 -1.66
CA ALA A 420 27.19 -13.21 -1.59
C ALA A 420 27.87 -14.55 -1.30
N GLU A 421 29.02 -14.86 -1.92
CA GLU A 421 29.78 -16.08 -1.61
C GLU A 421 30.27 -16.10 -0.15
N THR A 422 30.63 -14.92 0.38
CA THR A 422 31.11 -14.78 1.76
C THR A 422 29.98 -14.90 2.79
N LEU A 423 28.83 -14.25 2.53
CA LEU A 423 27.72 -14.16 3.48
C LEU A 423 26.68 -15.28 3.30
N CYS A 424 26.57 -15.84 2.10
CA CYS A 424 25.59 -16.84 1.71
C CYS A 424 26.26 -18.05 1.03
N PRO A 425 27.22 -18.72 1.70
CA PRO A 425 27.97 -19.82 1.09
C PRO A 425 27.01 -20.92 0.61
N GLY A 426 27.14 -21.32 -0.65
CA GLY A 426 26.24 -22.30 -1.28
C GLY A 426 24.82 -21.78 -1.54
N GLY A 427 24.63 -20.46 -1.61
CA GLY A 427 23.33 -19.83 -1.88
C GLY A 427 22.39 -19.79 -0.69
N VAL A 428 22.86 -20.09 0.53
CA VAL A 428 22.05 -20.08 1.75
C VAL A 428 22.53 -18.99 2.68
N CYS A 429 21.83 -17.86 2.70
CA CYS A 429 22.18 -16.71 3.55
C CYS A 429 21.78 -16.87 5.03
N GLN A 430 20.78 -17.70 5.30
CA GLN A 430 20.22 -17.86 6.64
C GLN A 430 19.97 -19.33 6.92
N GLN A 431 20.66 -19.87 7.93
CA GLN A 431 20.39 -21.21 8.44
C GLN A 431 19.17 -21.17 9.36
N GLU A 432 18.31 -22.18 9.28
CA GLU A 432 17.09 -22.27 10.08
C GLU A 432 17.41 -22.27 11.60
N THR A 433 18.53 -22.87 11.99
CA THR A 433 19.00 -22.91 13.38
C THR A 433 19.33 -21.54 13.95
N ASP A 434 19.56 -20.55 13.10
CA ASP A 434 20.04 -19.23 13.46
C ASP A 434 18.93 -18.17 13.41
N LEU A 435 17.75 -18.54 12.91
CA LEU A 435 16.56 -17.70 12.86
C LEU A 435 16.23 -16.97 14.18
N PRO A 436 16.37 -17.59 15.37
CA PRO A 436 16.12 -16.88 16.63
C PRO A 436 17.03 -15.67 16.84
N LEU A 437 18.28 -15.72 16.37
CA LEU A 437 19.24 -14.62 16.49
C LEU A 437 18.93 -13.50 15.49
N TRP A 438 18.51 -13.86 14.28
CA TRP A 438 18.04 -12.93 13.25
C TRP A 438 16.78 -12.18 13.67
N GLU A 439 15.78 -12.90 14.20
CA GLU A 439 14.56 -12.30 14.75
C GLU A 439 14.88 -11.34 15.90
N LEU A 440 15.76 -11.77 16.83
CA LEU A 440 16.16 -10.95 17.97
C LEU A 440 16.84 -9.65 17.53
N GLU A 441 17.76 -9.73 16.55
CA GLU A 441 18.47 -8.56 16.06
C GLU A 441 17.53 -7.60 15.30
N GLN A 442 16.62 -8.12 14.47
CA GLN A 442 15.62 -7.29 13.82
C GLN A 442 14.73 -6.56 14.85
N LEU A 443 14.24 -7.29 15.87
CA LEU A 443 13.45 -6.69 16.95
C LEU A 443 14.25 -5.68 17.77
N ARG A 444 15.56 -5.84 17.94
CA ARG A 444 16.41 -4.86 18.62
C ARG A 444 16.35 -3.51 17.90
N VAL A 445 16.51 -3.54 16.57
CA VAL A 445 16.52 -2.35 15.71
C VAL A 445 15.14 -1.69 15.71
N GLU A 446 14.08 -2.48 15.45
CA GLU A 446 12.72 -1.94 15.39
C GLU A 446 12.25 -1.40 16.75
N THR A 447 12.56 -2.09 17.85
CA THR A 447 12.23 -1.60 19.21
C THR A 447 12.95 -0.29 19.52
N GLN A 448 14.19 -0.11 19.04
CA GLN A 448 14.92 1.14 19.22
C GLN A 448 14.25 2.28 18.43
N SER A 449 13.89 2.06 17.17
CA SER A 449 13.09 3.02 16.39
C SER A 449 11.76 3.36 17.10
N LYS A 450 11.03 2.36 17.64
CA LYS A 450 9.79 2.64 18.38
C LYS A 450 10.01 3.42 19.68
N ARG A 451 11.19 3.32 20.29
CA ARG A 451 11.55 4.15 21.45
C ARG A 451 11.81 5.60 21.04
N GLU A 452 12.46 5.81 19.91
CA GLU A 452 12.67 7.13 19.31
C GLU A 452 11.32 7.77 18.93
N ASP A 453 10.45 7.05 18.21
CA ASP A 453 9.10 7.50 17.85
C ASP A 453 8.29 7.93 19.09
N ALA A 454 8.30 7.10 20.14
CA ALA A 454 7.60 7.40 21.39
C ALA A 454 8.20 8.60 22.14
N THR A 455 9.51 8.81 22.04
CA THR A 455 10.20 9.97 22.60
C THR A 455 9.80 11.24 21.85
N SER A 456 9.88 11.22 20.52
CA SER A 456 9.49 12.32 19.64
C SER A 456 8.02 12.71 19.83
N ALA A 457 7.10 11.74 19.90
CA ALA A 457 5.69 12.00 20.18
C ALA A 457 5.43 12.56 21.61
N THR A 458 6.34 12.30 22.55
CA THR A 458 6.25 12.87 23.90
C THR A 458 6.77 14.30 23.95
N THR A 459 7.78 14.64 23.13
CA THR A 459 8.37 15.98 23.05
C THR A 459 7.69 16.91 22.05
N ALA A 460 6.84 16.37 21.17
CA ALA A 460 6.07 17.15 20.21
C ALA A 460 5.21 18.21 20.93
N VAL A 461 5.28 19.44 20.45
CA VAL A 461 4.54 20.59 20.94
C VAL A 461 3.47 20.94 19.89
N PRO A 462 2.24 21.32 20.30
CA PRO A 462 1.25 21.81 19.36
C PRO A 462 1.81 22.98 18.55
N ASP A 463 1.56 22.94 17.25
CA ASP A 463 1.82 24.05 16.34
C ASP A 463 0.46 24.64 15.98
N ASP A 464 0.25 25.91 16.32
CA ASP A 464 -1.00 26.62 16.05
C ASP A 464 -1.21 26.86 14.55
N GLU A 465 -0.16 26.72 13.72
CA GLU A 465 -0.23 26.89 12.26
C GLU A 465 -0.57 25.59 11.50
N ASP A 466 -0.30 24.41 12.08
CA ASP A 466 -0.63 23.12 11.45
C ASP A 466 -1.91 22.49 12.04
N PRO A 467 -3.03 22.43 11.30
CA PRO A 467 -4.26 21.80 11.77
C PRO A 467 -4.14 20.29 12.04
N ARG A 468 -3.04 19.65 11.62
CA ARG A 468 -2.71 18.25 11.94
C ARG A 468 -2.08 18.11 13.32
N ASN A 469 -1.71 19.21 13.97
CA ASN A 469 -0.97 19.22 15.23
C ASN A 469 -1.81 19.71 16.42
N THR A 470 -3.12 19.37 16.44
CA THR A 470 -3.98 19.71 17.58
C THR A 470 -3.58 18.91 18.83
N PRO A 471 -3.83 19.44 20.05
CA PRO A 471 -3.53 18.71 21.29
C PRO A 471 -4.14 17.30 21.34
N GLU A 472 -5.35 17.12 20.81
CA GLU A 472 -6.02 15.83 20.79
C GLU A 472 -5.32 14.83 19.86
N ILE A 473 -4.86 15.27 18.69
CA ILE A 473 -4.14 14.43 17.73
C ILE A 473 -2.78 14.02 18.32
N LEU A 474 -2.07 14.96 18.95
CA LEU A 474 -0.80 14.69 19.63
C LEU A 474 -0.96 13.70 20.79
N ASP A 475 -2.00 13.84 21.61
CA ASP A 475 -2.28 12.93 22.72
C ASP A 475 -2.68 11.53 22.23
N ALA A 476 -3.43 11.44 21.12
CA ALA A 476 -3.74 10.17 20.47
C ALA A 476 -2.46 9.51 19.90
N ASN A 477 -1.62 10.27 19.20
CA ASN A 477 -0.34 9.81 18.67
C ASN A 477 0.58 9.30 19.80
N ARG A 478 0.68 10.04 20.90
CA ARG A 478 1.47 9.63 22.08
C ARG A 478 0.97 8.32 22.68
N ARG A 479 -0.34 8.13 22.85
CA ARG A 479 -0.91 6.87 23.34
C ARG A 479 -0.59 5.72 22.39
N ARG A 480 -0.67 5.96 21.08
CA ARG A 480 -0.41 4.96 20.03
C ARG A 480 1.05 4.52 20.01
N THR A 481 1.98 5.46 19.94
CA THR A 481 3.42 5.17 19.93
C THR A 481 3.87 4.46 21.20
N GLN A 482 3.35 4.87 22.37
CA GLN A 482 3.61 4.17 23.64
C GLN A 482 3.04 2.74 23.68
N HIS A 483 1.82 2.54 23.18
CA HIS A 483 1.26 1.19 23.07
C HIS A 483 2.11 0.31 22.15
N MET A 484 2.47 0.82 20.96
CA MET A 484 3.31 0.08 20.02
C MET A 484 4.68 -0.26 20.63
N LEU A 485 5.35 0.70 21.28
CA LEU A 485 6.60 0.45 22.00
C LEU A 485 6.44 -0.69 23.02
N SER A 486 5.36 -0.69 23.81
CA SER A 486 5.12 -1.76 24.79
C SER A 486 4.97 -3.15 24.15
N VAL A 487 4.34 -3.25 22.98
CA VAL A 487 4.21 -4.50 22.22
C VAL A 487 5.57 -4.97 21.69
N TYR A 488 6.37 -4.04 21.15
CA TYR A 488 7.73 -4.32 20.65
C TYR A 488 8.69 -4.73 21.76
N GLU A 489 8.65 -4.09 22.94
CA GLU A 489 9.45 -4.49 24.09
C GLU A 489 9.08 -5.89 24.60
N ALA A 490 7.79 -6.24 24.61
CA ALA A 490 7.34 -7.60 24.93
C ALA A 490 7.80 -8.62 23.89
N ALA A 491 7.73 -8.29 22.60
CA ALA A 491 8.23 -9.13 21.51
C ALA A 491 9.74 -9.34 21.59
N PHE A 492 10.50 -8.28 21.82
CA PHE A 492 11.95 -8.33 21.99
C PHE A 492 12.34 -9.19 23.20
N ALA A 493 11.65 -9.03 24.35
CA ALA A 493 11.90 -9.85 25.53
C ALA A 493 11.62 -11.35 25.28
N ALA A 494 10.52 -11.67 24.60
CA ALA A 494 10.17 -13.04 24.24
C ALA A 494 11.20 -13.65 23.26
N SER A 495 11.59 -12.88 22.23
CA SER A 495 12.60 -13.31 21.25
C SER A 495 13.97 -13.51 21.90
N LYS A 496 14.35 -12.64 22.84
CA LYS A 496 15.60 -12.78 23.61
C LYS A 496 15.62 -14.07 24.43
N ALA A 497 14.50 -14.41 25.08
CA ALA A 497 14.39 -15.65 25.84
C ALA A 497 14.49 -16.89 24.92
N ASP A 498 13.89 -16.84 23.73
CA ASP A 498 14.00 -17.91 22.74
C ASP A 498 15.41 -18.04 22.16
N ALA A 499 16.08 -16.93 21.85
CA ALA A 499 17.46 -16.92 21.39
C ALA A 499 18.42 -17.53 22.43
N GLU A 500 18.31 -17.16 23.71
CA GLU A 500 19.12 -17.76 24.77
C GLU A 500 18.86 -19.27 24.92
N ARG A 501 17.60 -19.70 24.79
CA ARG A 501 17.20 -21.11 24.91
C ARG A 501 17.66 -21.95 23.71
N LEU A 502 17.57 -21.42 22.50
CA LEU A 502 17.83 -22.15 21.25
C LEU A 502 19.27 -22.00 20.75
N CYS A 503 19.92 -20.87 21.04
CA CYS A 503 21.25 -20.50 20.59
C CYS A 503 22.15 -20.05 21.76
N PRO A 504 22.30 -20.86 22.82
CA PRO A 504 22.97 -20.42 24.06
C PRO A 504 24.41 -19.97 23.80
N GLY A 505 24.71 -18.73 24.22
CA GLY A 505 26.05 -18.14 24.09
C GLY A 505 26.49 -17.75 22.68
N ARG A 506 25.62 -17.88 21.67
CA ARG A 506 25.89 -17.41 20.29
C ARG A 506 25.29 -16.01 20.11
N THR A 507 25.98 -15.16 19.36
CA THR A 507 25.45 -13.83 18.99
C THR A 507 25.14 -13.75 17.49
N PHE A 508 24.34 -12.76 17.09
CA PHE A 508 24.06 -12.49 15.68
C PHE A 508 25.37 -12.35 14.87
N ALA A 509 26.30 -11.52 15.34
CA ALA A 509 27.55 -11.24 14.66
C ALA A 509 28.47 -12.47 14.53
N ASP A 510 28.52 -13.34 15.53
CA ASP A 510 29.33 -14.56 15.48
C ASP A 510 28.86 -15.53 14.39
N VAL A 511 27.56 -15.49 14.07
CA VAL A 511 26.91 -16.44 13.19
C VAL A 511 26.82 -15.94 11.75
N THR A 512 26.58 -14.64 11.58
CA THR A 512 26.39 -14.03 10.26
C THR A 512 27.65 -13.34 9.74
N GLY A 513 28.60 -13.00 10.61
CA GLY A 513 29.71 -12.10 10.29
C GLY A 513 29.29 -10.63 10.13
N ILE A 514 28.00 -10.31 10.33
CA ILE A 514 27.43 -8.97 10.19
C ILE A 514 27.35 -8.33 11.58
N LYS A 515 27.81 -7.08 11.73
CA LYS A 515 27.82 -6.39 13.04
C LYS A 515 26.42 -6.20 13.64
N GLY A 516 25.42 -5.95 12.81
CA GLY A 516 24.02 -5.76 13.21
C GLY A 516 23.17 -5.34 12.02
N LEU A 517 21.84 -5.36 12.20
CA LEU A 517 20.86 -4.93 11.17
C LEU A 517 20.44 -3.46 11.30
N GLY A 518 21.02 -2.75 12.27
CA GLY A 518 20.68 -1.35 12.55
C GLY A 518 21.27 -0.37 11.54
N ARG A 519 21.03 0.93 11.81
CA ARG A 519 21.70 2.02 11.11
C ARG A 519 23.20 1.78 11.05
N ARG A 520 23.81 2.13 9.92
CA ARG A 520 25.26 2.01 9.74
C ARG A 520 25.92 3.03 10.66
N ASP A 521 27.05 2.62 11.22
CA ASP A 521 27.83 3.54 12.04
C ASP A 521 28.35 4.70 11.18
N THR A 522 28.53 5.88 11.79
CA THR A 522 28.93 7.11 11.08
C THR A 522 30.21 6.93 10.26
N LEU A 523 31.16 6.11 10.73
CA LEU A 523 32.39 5.80 9.98
C LEU A 523 32.11 5.03 8.68
N THR A 524 31.19 4.07 8.72
CA THR A 524 30.75 3.32 7.54
C THR A 524 30.07 4.23 6.53
N GLU A 525 29.20 5.15 6.98
CA GLU A 525 28.57 6.14 6.10
C GLU A 525 29.60 7.06 5.44
N ILE A 526 30.61 7.54 6.19
CA ILE A 526 31.71 8.34 5.65
C ILE A 526 32.47 7.57 4.55
N GLU A 527 32.73 6.28 4.72
CA GLU A 527 33.40 5.46 3.71
C GLU A 527 32.56 5.30 2.44
N VAL A 528 31.25 5.07 2.59
CA VAL A 528 30.30 4.99 1.47
C VAL A 528 30.27 6.31 0.70
N GLN A 529 30.14 7.45 1.40
CA GLN A 529 30.13 8.77 0.76
C GLN A 529 31.45 9.07 0.04
N LYS A 530 32.60 8.66 0.60
CA LYS A 530 33.90 8.79 -0.09
C LYS A 530 33.94 8.03 -1.41
N LYS A 531 33.42 6.79 -1.43
CA LYS A 531 33.32 6.00 -2.67
C LYS A 531 32.41 6.67 -3.70
N LEU A 532 31.25 7.19 -3.27
CA LEU A 532 30.33 7.93 -4.15
C LEU A 532 30.97 9.19 -4.75
N VAL A 533 31.67 9.98 -3.93
CA VAL A 533 32.40 11.16 -4.40
C VAL A 533 33.43 10.78 -5.47
N THR A 534 34.26 9.78 -5.22
CA THR A 534 35.25 9.30 -6.20
C THR A 534 34.60 8.78 -7.47
N TYR A 535 33.49 8.05 -7.36
CA TYR A 535 32.73 7.56 -8.51
C TYR A 535 32.22 8.70 -9.38
N TYR A 536 31.54 9.69 -8.80
CA TYR A 536 30.97 10.82 -9.56
C TYR A 536 32.06 11.73 -10.14
N GLU A 537 33.20 11.91 -9.46
CA GLU A 537 34.35 12.63 -10.04
C GLU A 537 34.84 11.96 -11.34
N GLY A 538 34.98 10.62 -11.34
CA GLY A 538 35.35 9.88 -12.54
C GLY A 538 34.27 9.94 -13.62
N TYR A 539 33.01 9.73 -13.25
CA TYR A 539 31.88 9.74 -14.19
C TYR A 539 31.72 11.09 -14.91
N ILE A 540 31.83 12.21 -14.18
CA ILE A 540 31.75 13.55 -14.77
C ILE A 540 32.90 13.80 -15.75
N GLU A 541 34.10 13.31 -15.44
CA GLU A 541 35.23 13.45 -16.35
C GLU A 541 35.02 12.63 -17.63
N GLU A 542 34.54 11.38 -17.52
CA GLU A 542 34.17 10.58 -18.70
C GLU A 542 33.06 11.25 -19.53
N MET A 543 32.05 11.85 -18.88
CA MET A 543 31.01 12.64 -19.57
C MET A 543 31.61 13.83 -20.33
N ARG A 544 32.56 14.56 -19.73
CA ARG A 544 33.23 15.69 -20.38
C ARG A 544 34.08 15.25 -21.56
N GLU A 545 34.80 14.14 -21.42
CA GLU A 545 35.56 13.54 -22.51
C GLU A 545 34.66 13.13 -23.68
N PHE A 546 33.51 12.51 -23.38
CA PHE A 546 32.51 12.15 -24.39
C PHE A 546 31.87 13.38 -25.04
N ALA A 547 31.47 14.38 -24.24
CA ALA A 547 30.88 15.63 -24.71
C ALA A 547 31.81 16.37 -25.69
N ALA A 548 33.14 16.29 -25.49
CA ALA A 548 34.12 16.85 -26.42
C ALA A 548 34.11 16.21 -27.82
N THR A 549 33.51 15.03 -27.98
CA THR A 549 33.35 14.35 -29.27
C THR A 549 32.10 14.77 -30.04
N VAL A 550 31.14 15.43 -29.36
CA VAL A 550 29.86 15.84 -29.97
C VAL A 550 30.09 17.01 -30.95
N PRO A 551 29.68 16.90 -32.22
CA PRO A 551 29.84 17.95 -33.22
C PRO A 551 29.01 19.19 -32.88
N ARG A 552 29.55 20.37 -33.19
CA ARG A 552 28.89 21.66 -32.90
C ARG A 552 27.60 21.87 -33.69
N GLU A 553 27.43 21.16 -34.79
CA GLU A 553 26.22 21.14 -35.60
C GLU A 553 25.06 20.37 -34.95
N ALA A 554 25.33 19.47 -34.00
CA ALA A 554 24.34 18.75 -33.21
C ALA A 554 24.00 19.53 -31.92
N ARG A 555 23.36 20.70 -32.09
CA ARG A 555 23.13 21.65 -31.00
C ARG A 555 22.32 21.08 -29.84
N LYS A 556 21.29 20.29 -30.13
CA LYS A 556 20.46 19.68 -29.08
C LYS A 556 21.24 18.66 -28.28
N ALA A 557 22.09 17.87 -28.96
CA ALA A 557 22.94 16.90 -28.29
C ALA A 557 24.02 17.57 -27.41
N VAL A 558 24.54 18.73 -27.82
CA VAL A 558 25.44 19.54 -26.98
C VAL A 558 24.70 20.06 -25.74
N GLU A 559 23.51 20.64 -25.91
CA GLU A 559 22.68 21.12 -24.80
C GLU A 559 22.34 20.00 -23.82
N GLU A 560 21.97 18.81 -24.32
CA GLU A 560 21.72 17.61 -23.51
C GLU A 560 22.94 17.20 -22.68
N MET A 561 24.12 17.10 -23.29
CA MET A 561 25.34 16.73 -22.57
C MET A 561 25.75 17.78 -21.53
N GLU A 562 25.56 19.07 -21.83
CA GLU A 562 25.82 20.14 -20.86
C GLU A 562 24.88 20.03 -19.65
N GLY A 563 23.59 19.73 -19.88
CA GLY A 563 22.61 19.47 -18.83
C GLY A 563 22.97 18.26 -17.95
N GLU A 564 23.35 17.14 -18.57
CA GLU A 564 23.79 15.93 -17.87
C GLU A 564 25.04 16.16 -17.02
N ILE A 565 26.02 16.91 -17.54
CA ILE A 565 27.22 17.28 -16.78
C ILE A 565 26.86 18.19 -15.60
N GLU A 566 25.96 19.15 -15.79
CA GLU A 566 25.51 20.04 -14.72
C GLU A 566 24.83 19.25 -13.60
N GLU A 567 23.93 18.32 -13.93
CA GLU A 567 23.23 17.47 -12.96
C GLU A 567 24.20 16.53 -12.23
N GLY A 568 25.18 15.97 -12.95
CA GLY A 568 26.27 15.21 -12.34
C GLY A 568 27.06 16.03 -11.32
N VAL A 569 27.39 17.28 -11.65
CA VAL A 569 28.09 18.20 -10.72
C VAL A 569 27.25 18.50 -9.49
N LYS A 570 25.95 18.79 -9.64
CA LYS A 570 25.04 18.99 -8.50
C LYS A 570 24.98 17.76 -7.59
N THR A 571 24.89 16.58 -8.17
CA THR A 571 24.90 15.32 -7.41
C THR A 571 26.21 15.13 -6.65
N LEU A 572 27.36 15.41 -7.28
CA LEU A 572 28.67 15.37 -6.62
C LEU A 572 28.76 16.36 -5.45
N GLU A 573 28.25 17.58 -5.63
CA GLU A 573 28.20 18.60 -4.57
C GLU A 573 27.34 18.14 -3.38
N ARG A 574 26.18 17.53 -3.64
CA ARG A 574 25.33 16.91 -2.61
C ARG A 574 26.07 15.82 -1.84
N CYS A 575 26.73 14.89 -2.54
CA CYS A 575 27.53 13.83 -1.89
C CYS A 575 28.67 14.39 -1.02
N ARG A 576 29.35 15.45 -1.49
CA ARG A 576 30.37 16.14 -0.68
C ARG A 576 29.77 16.84 0.55
N GLY A 577 28.59 17.44 0.41
CA GLY A 577 27.85 18.04 1.51
C GLY A 577 27.51 17.03 2.62
N GLU A 578 26.94 15.88 2.25
CA GLU A 578 26.65 14.80 3.20
C GLU A 578 27.92 14.22 3.82
N LEU A 579 29.00 14.06 3.06
CA LEU A 579 30.30 13.64 3.60
C LEU A 579 30.78 14.58 4.71
N VAL A 580 30.76 15.90 4.47
CA VAL A 580 31.15 16.90 5.46
C VAL A 580 30.24 16.85 6.69
N LYS A 581 28.93 16.66 6.50
CA LYS A 581 27.96 16.53 7.58
C LYS A 581 28.25 15.32 8.45
N HIS A 582 28.54 14.15 7.87
CA HIS A 582 28.90 12.95 8.62
C HIS A 582 30.26 13.09 9.33
N GLU A 583 31.27 13.68 8.69
CA GLU A 583 32.57 13.94 9.31
C GLU A 583 32.42 14.90 10.51
N LYS A 584 31.63 15.97 10.37
CA LYS A 584 31.31 16.88 11.48
C LYS A 584 30.54 16.18 12.59
N TRP A 585 29.55 15.35 12.25
CA TRP A 585 28.80 14.58 13.24
C TRP A 585 29.72 13.65 14.04
N LEU A 586 30.65 12.97 13.37
CA LEU A 586 31.66 12.13 13.99
C LEU A 586 32.55 12.91 14.97
N GLU A 587 32.93 14.14 14.64
CA GLU A 587 33.72 15.02 15.53
C GLU A 587 32.94 15.44 16.77
N GLU A 588 31.65 15.76 16.63
CA GLU A 588 30.79 16.27 17.71
C GLU A 588 30.28 15.17 18.64
N HIS A 589 29.89 14.02 18.08
CA HIS A 589 29.16 12.96 18.79
C HIS A 589 29.93 11.64 18.89
N GLY A 590 31.08 11.53 18.21
CA GLY A 590 31.81 10.27 18.08
C GLY A 590 31.15 9.32 17.08
N ASN A 591 31.62 8.07 17.05
CA ASN A 591 31.03 7.06 16.17
C ASN A 591 29.70 6.55 16.76
N THR A 592 28.59 7.06 16.24
CA THR A 592 27.23 6.65 16.65
C THR A 592 26.67 5.60 15.69
N VAL A 593 25.84 4.71 16.22
CA VAL A 593 25.03 3.74 15.47
C VAL A 593 23.61 4.26 15.41
#